data_AF-A0A9C7V7W9-F1
#
_entry.id   AF-A0A9C7V7W9-F1
#
_cell.length_a   1.000
_cell.length_b   1.000
_cell.length_c   1.000
_cell.angle_alpha   90.00
_cell.angle_beta   90.00
_cell.angle_gamma   90.00
#
_symmetry.space_group_name_H-M   'P 1'
#
loop_
_entity.id
_entity.type
_entity.pdbx_description
1 polymer ?
#
loop_
_entity_poly.entity_id
_entity_poly.type
_entity_poly.pdbx_seq_one_letter_code
_entity_poly.pdbx_strand_id
1 'polypeptide(L)'
;MKVAIIGATGFVGRRVVEEALARGLHVTAIARQQKDLPDNANLTVALGDVADTEWLTKQLAGQDAVISAYNPGWAEDNLYDKTSKGAQQILDAVKKSGVKRLLVVGGAGSLEVAPGLELVDTPEFPDNIRPGALAVRDLRNKLRNESLLDWTYLSPAALLEPGKRTGQFRLGTTKLLMNGQAPAGISVEDLSVAIIDEIEKPQFIKAQFTAAY
;
A
#
# COMPACT_ATOMS: atom_id res chain seq x y z
N MET A 1 -1.01 -15.33 12.16
CA MET A 1 -0.36 -14.01 12.05
C MET A 1 -1.41 -12.92 12.27
N LYS A 2 -1.09 -11.87 13.04
CA LYS A 2 -1.91 -10.68 13.27
C LYS A 2 -1.42 -9.55 12.37
N VAL A 3 -2.30 -8.99 11.54
CA VAL A 3 -1.96 -7.93 10.59
C VAL A 3 -2.91 -6.74 10.75
N ALA A 4 -2.33 -5.55 10.89
CA ALA A 4 -3.11 -4.31 10.83
C ALA A 4 -3.13 -3.78 9.40
N ILE A 5 -4.31 -3.41 8.90
CA ILE A 5 -4.50 -2.87 7.55
C ILE A 5 -5.08 -1.45 7.67
N ILE A 6 -4.28 -0.44 7.31
CA ILE A 6 -4.68 0.98 7.32
C ILE A 6 -5.27 1.34 5.96
N GLY A 7 -6.39 2.05 5.95
CA GLY A 7 -7.14 2.31 4.71
C GLY A 7 -8.00 1.11 4.30
N ALA A 8 -8.43 0.32 5.28
CA ALA A 8 -9.09 -0.99 5.08
C ALA A 8 -10.40 -0.94 4.26
N THR A 9 -11.04 0.23 4.12
CA THR A 9 -12.28 0.40 3.33
C THR A 9 -12.05 1.06 1.97
N GLY A 10 -10.79 1.34 1.63
CA GLY A 10 -10.41 1.91 0.34
C GLY A 10 -10.40 0.87 -0.79
N PHE A 11 -10.21 1.36 -2.01
CA PHE A 11 -10.20 0.57 -3.25
C PHE A 11 -9.31 -0.67 -3.18
N VAL A 12 -8.05 -0.51 -2.75
CA VAL A 12 -7.11 -1.63 -2.54
C VAL A 12 -7.32 -2.28 -1.17
N GLY A 13 -7.41 -1.47 -0.10
CA GLY A 13 -7.43 -1.95 1.27
C GLY A 13 -8.51 -2.98 1.55
N ARG A 14 -9.71 -2.82 0.98
CA ARG A 14 -10.80 -3.80 1.15
C ARG A 14 -10.44 -5.19 0.62
N ARG A 15 -9.82 -5.26 -0.56
CA ARG A 15 -9.38 -6.54 -1.15
C ARG A 15 -8.23 -7.17 -0.37
N VAL A 16 -7.35 -6.34 0.19
CA VAL A 16 -6.28 -6.84 1.09
C VAL A 16 -6.87 -7.44 2.37
N VAL A 17 -7.92 -6.83 2.95
CA VAL A 17 -8.66 -7.42 4.08
C VAL A 17 -9.27 -8.76 3.70
N GLU A 18 -10.00 -8.81 2.59
CA GLU A 18 -10.64 -10.04 2.09
C GLU A 18 -9.61 -11.16 1.86
N GLU A 19 -8.50 -10.86 1.17
CA GLU A 19 -7.44 -11.83 0.90
C GLU A 19 -6.77 -12.33 2.18
N ALA A 20 -6.45 -11.42 3.12
CA ALA A 20 -5.85 -11.79 4.41
C ALA A 20 -6.77 -12.71 5.23
N LEU A 21 -8.06 -12.37 5.31
CA LEU A 21 -9.05 -13.19 6.02
C LEU A 21 -9.25 -14.55 5.35
N ALA A 22 -9.27 -14.61 4.01
CA ALA A 22 -9.39 -15.86 3.27
C ALA A 22 -8.22 -16.83 3.51
N ARG A 23 -7.04 -16.29 3.85
CA ARG A 23 -5.86 -17.06 4.26
C ARG A 23 -5.78 -17.35 5.76
N GLY A 24 -6.79 -16.96 6.54
CA GLY A 24 -6.88 -17.24 7.97
C GLY A 24 -6.03 -16.31 8.85
N LEU A 25 -5.61 -15.15 8.33
CA LEU A 25 -4.91 -14.14 9.14
C LEU A 25 -5.92 -13.45 10.08
N HIS A 26 -5.43 -13.03 11.26
CA HIS A 26 -6.20 -12.18 12.15
C HIS A 26 -5.99 -10.72 11.73
N VAL A 27 -7.04 -10.05 11.29
CA VAL A 27 -6.96 -8.71 10.70
C VAL A 27 -7.48 -7.68 11.67
N THR A 28 -6.69 -6.62 11.91
CA THR A 28 -7.19 -5.36 12.48
C THR A 28 -7.38 -4.36 11.34
N ALA A 29 -8.63 -4.15 10.92
CA ALA A 29 -8.98 -3.21 9.86
C ALA A 29 -9.12 -1.79 10.43
N ILE A 30 -8.24 -0.88 10.02
CA ILE A 30 -8.18 0.51 10.46
C ILE A 30 -8.77 1.41 9.37
N ALA A 31 -9.86 2.09 9.70
CA ALA A 31 -10.58 2.98 8.79
C ALA A 31 -11.35 4.07 9.55
N ARG A 32 -11.80 5.11 8.84
CA ARG A 32 -12.63 6.17 9.43
C ARG A 32 -14.10 5.77 9.60
N GLN A 33 -14.55 4.79 8.83
CA GLN A 33 -15.92 4.29 8.82
C GLN A 33 -15.92 2.79 8.58
N GLN A 34 -16.88 2.08 9.18
CA GLN A 34 -17.11 0.67 8.91
C GLN A 34 -18.00 0.54 7.68
N LYS A 35 -17.39 0.45 6.51
CA LYS A 35 -18.07 0.34 5.22
C LYS A 35 -17.50 -0.82 4.41
N ASP A 36 -18.39 -1.65 3.87
CA ASP A 36 -18.06 -2.73 2.94
C ASP A 36 -16.99 -3.72 3.47
N LEU A 37 -16.93 -3.94 4.79
CA LEU A 37 -16.09 -4.97 5.42
C LEU A 37 -16.91 -6.25 5.65
N PRO A 38 -16.33 -7.44 5.43
CA PRO A 38 -17.04 -8.70 5.64
C PRO A 38 -17.27 -8.97 7.12
N ASP A 39 -18.31 -9.73 7.44
CA ASP A 39 -18.46 -10.32 8.77
C ASP A 39 -17.54 -11.55 8.88
N ASN A 40 -16.61 -11.55 9.84
CA ASN A 40 -15.63 -12.61 10.01
C ASN A 40 -15.08 -12.61 11.45
N ALA A 41 -14.99 -13.79 12.07
CA ALA A 41 -14.49 -13.96 13.44
C ALA A 41 -13.01 -13.54 13.62
N ASN A 42 -12.23 -13.53 12.54
CA ASN A 42 -10.83 -13.09 12.54
C ASN A 42 -10.66 -11.59 12.24
N LEU A 43 -11.75 -10.84 12.07
CA LEU A 43 -11.73 -9.40 11.79
C LEU A 43 -12.05 -8.59 13.05
N THR A 44 -11.12 -7.71 13.44
CA THR A 44 -11.34 -6.62 14.38
C THR A 44 -11.39 -5.31 13.61
N VAL A 45 -12.43 -4.50 13.82
CA VAL A 45 -12.54 -3.17 13.21
C VAL A 45 -12.12 -2.10 14.22
N ALA A 46 -11.15 -1.27 13.85
CA ALA A 46 -10.68 -0.14 14.64
C ALA A 46 -11.01 1.16 13.90
N LEU A 47 -12.01 1.90 14.39
CA LEU A 47 -12.45 3.15 13.79
C LEU A 47 -11.69 4.34 14.36
N GLY A 48 -11.06 5.13 13.49
CA GLY A 48 -10.28 6.30 13.88
C GLY A 48 -9.60 6.98 12.70
N ASP A 49 -8.85 8.03 12.99
CA ASP A 49 -8.09 8.80 12.01
C ASP A 49 -6.58 8.56 12.19
N VAL A 50 -5.85 8.42 11.09
CA VAL A 50 -4.39 8.25 11.12
C VAL A 50 -3.67 9.48 11.67
N ALA A 51 -4.35 10.63 11.69
CA ALA A 51 -3.86 11.85 12.31
C ALA A 51 -3.69 11.73 13.83
N ASP A 52 -4.47 10.85 14.49
CA ASP A 52 -4.28 10.48 15.89
C ASP A 52 -3.20 9.41 16.01
N THR A 53 -1.94 9.86 15.99
CA THR A 53 -0.78 8.95 16.04
C THR A 53 -0.67 8.15 17.34
N GLU A 54 -1.18 8.65 18.47
CA GLU A 54 -1.14 7.91 19.74
C GLU A 54 -2.16 6.78 19.74
N TRP A 55 -3.38 7.06 19.28
CA TRP A 55 -4.40 6.04 19.07
C TRP A 55 -3.91 4.99 18.07
N LEU A 56 -3.36 5.42 16.92
CA LEU A 56 -2.86 4.50 15.90
C LEU A 56 -1.75 3.62 16.46
N THR A 57 -0.80 4.18 17.21
CA THR A 57 0.28 3.42 17.87
C THR A 57 -0.29 2.30 18.76
N LYS A 58 -1.34 2.56 19.53
CA LYS A 58 -2.00 1.56 20.38
C LYS A 58 -2.67 0.45 19.58
N GLN A 59 -3.31 0.78 18.46
CA GLN A 59 -3.93 -0.23 17.57
C GLN A 59 -2.90 -1.13 16.88
N LEU A 60 -1.71 -0.59 16.60
CA LEU A 60 -0.62 -1.32 15.96
C LEU A 60 0.20 -2.17 16.93
N ALA A 61 0.14 -1.90 18.24
CA ALA A 61 0.92 -2.64 19.23
C ALA A 61 0.55 -4.14 19.25
N GLY A 62 1.57 -5.01 19.21
CA GLY A 62 1.39 -6.46 19.24
C GLY A 62 0.92 -7.10 17.92
N GLN A 63 0.88 -6.34 16.83
CA GLN A 63 0.69 -6.86 15.48
C GLN A 63 2.01 -7.45 14.95
N ASP A 64 1.92 -8.47 14.09
CA ASP A 64 3.10 -9.06 13.45
C ASP A 64 3.56 -8.20 12.25
N ALA A 65 2.60 -7.59 11.54
CA ALA A 65 2.86 -6.71 10.40
C ALA A 65 1.81 -5.61 10.24
N VAL A 66 2.20 -4.51 9.59
CA VAL A 66 1.30 -3.42 9.18
C VAL A 66 1.31 -3.28 7.66
N ILE A 67 0.12 -3.22 7.07
CA ILE A 67 -0.08 -2.87 5.66
C ILE A 67 -0.73 -1.48 5.59
N SER A 68 -0.06 -0.53 4.97
CA SER A 68 -0.62 0.79 4.69
C SER A 68 -1.15 0.85 3.26
N ALA A 69 -2.47 0.82 3.11
CA ALA A 69 -3.19 1.16 1.88
C ALA A 69 -3.83 2.56 1.99
N TYR A 70 -3.20 3.45 2.77
CA TYR A 70 -3.69 4.80 3.04
C TYR A 70 -3.70 5.65 1.77
N ASN A 71 -4.81 6.35 1.56
CA ASN A 71 -4.95 7.40 0.58
C ASN A 71 -5.95 8.43 1.15
N PRO A 72 -5.62 9.73 1.21
CA PRO A 72 -6.55 10.74 1.71
C PRO A 72 -7.78 10.94 0.80
N GLY A 73 -7.67 10.53 -0.48
CA GLY A 73 -8.63 10.76 -1.55
C GLY A 73 -7.99 11.57 -2.67
N TRP A 74 -8.15 11.15 -3.92
CA TRP A 74 -7.53 11.83 -5.08
C TRP A 74 -8.15 13.20 -5.42
N ALA A 75 -9.34 13.49 -4.90
CA ALA A 75 -10.04 14.76 -5.11
C ALA A 75 -9.81 15.77 -3.97
N GLU A 76 -8.85 15.51 -3.08
CA GLU A 76 -8.56 16.37 -1.95
C GLU A 76 -7.74 17.61 -2.34
N ASP A 77 -8.12 18.77 -1.81
CA ASP A 77 -7.26 19.96 -1.85
C ASP A 77 -5.95 19.72 -1.10
N ASN A 78 -4.86 20.34 -1.57
CA ASN A 78 -3.51 20.17 -1.02
C ASN A 78 -3.09 18.69 -0.94
N LEU A 79 -3.40 17.95 -2.01
CA LEU A 79 -3.20 16.49 -2.11
C LEU A 79 -1.79 16.05 -1.70
N TYR A 80 -0.74 16.77 -2.13
CA TYR A 80 0.64 16.48 -1.76
C TYR A 80 0.84 16.53 -0.23
N ASP A 81 0.41 17.61 0.42
CA ASP A 81 0.63 17.83 1.85
C ASP A 81 -0.17 16.84 2.70
N LYS A 82 -1.44 16.59 2.34
CA LYS A 82 -2.28 15.60 3.06
C LYS A 82 -1.75 14.19 2.92
N THR A 83 -1.26 13.82 1.74
CA THR A 83 -0.67 12.51 1.49
C THR A 83 0.64 12.36 2.28
N SER A 84 1.53 13.34 2.18
CA SER A 84 2.82 13.35 2.89
C SER A 84 2.64 13.32 4.41
N LYS A 85 1.74 14.13 4.95
CA LYS A 85 1.46 14.20 6.39
C LYS A 85 0.88 12.90 6.92
N GLY A 86 -0.13 12.34 6.26
CA GLY A 86 -0.73 11.06 6.67
C GLY A 86 0.25 9.91 6.60
N ALA A 87 1.04 9.81 5.53
CA ALA A 87 2.10 8.83 5.39
C ALA A 87 3.15 8.94 6.52
N GLN A 88 3.53 10.17 6.87
CA GLN A 88 4.47 10.42 7.96
C GLN A 88 3.92 9.99 9.31
N GLN A 89 2.67 10.34 9.60
CA GLN A 89 1.97 9.96 10.84
C GLN A 89 1.87 8.44 10.99
N ILE A 90 1.58 7.73 9.90
CA ILE A 90 1.56 6.26 9.88
C ILE A 90 2.95 5.70 10.16
N LEU A 91 3.99 6.17 9.47
CA LEU A 91 5.36 5.71 9.66
C LEU A 91 5.82 5.90 11.11
N ASP A 92 5.50 7.05 11.71
CA ASP A 92 5.84 7.35 13.11
C ASP A 92 5.09 6.44 14.09
N ALA A 93 3.80 6.19 13.86
CA ALA A 93 3.01 5.27 14.69
C ALA A 93 3.51 3.82 14.60
N VAL A 94 3.86 3.35 13.39
CA VAL A 94 4.43 2.00 13.19
C VAL A 94 5.73 1.86 14.00
N LYS A 95 6.65 2.83 13.89
CA LYS A 95 7.90 2.80 14.67
C LYS A 95 7.66 2.80 16.18
N LYS A 96 6.76 3.66 16.66
CA LYS A 96 6.42 3.77 18.09
C LYS A 96 5.73 2.52 18.63
N SER A 97 4.98 1.80 17.80
CA SER A 97 4.27 0.57 18.20
C SER A 97 5.20 -0.62 18.45
N GLY A 98 6.45 -0.55 17.98
CA GLY A 98 7.43 -1.63 18.06
C GLY A 98 7.33 -2.67 16.92
N VAL A 99 6.30 -2.59 16.06
CA VAL A 99 6.18 -3.47 14.89
C VAL A 99 7.34 -3.24 13.93
N LYS A 100 7.90 -4.34 13.41
CA LYS A 100 9.05 -4.31 12.49
C LYS A 100 8.65 -4.38 11.02
N ARG A 101 7.65 -5.19 10.69
CA ARG A 101 7.23 -5.45 9.31
C ARG A 101 6.21 -4.39 8.85
N LEU A 102 6.59 -3.62 7.84
CA LEU A 102 5.73 -2.61 7.21
C LEU A 102 5.66 -2.86 5.71
N LEU A 103 4.46 -3.01 5.14
CA LEU A 103 4.24 -2.94 3.69
C LEU A 103 3.45 -1.68 3.37
N VAL A 104 3.95 -0.87 2.43
CA VAL A 104 3.26 0.32 1.94
C VAL A 104 2.78 0.05 0.52
N VAL A 105 1.48 0.22 0.28
CA VAL A 105 0.92 0.32 -1.07
C VAL A 105 1.21 1.73 -1.57
N GLY A 106 2.18 1.82 -2.48
CA GLY A 106 2.62 3.05 -3.11
C GLY A 106 1.79 3.39 -4.36
N GLY A 107 2.47 3.93 -5.36
CA GLY A 107 1.89 4.30 -6.65
C GLY A 107 2.75 3.86 -7.83
N ALA A 108 2.12 3.73 -9.00
CA ALA A 108 2.80 3.43 -10.25
C ALA A 108 3.76 4.56 -10.68
N GLY A 109 3.52 5.80 -10.22
CA GLY A 109 4.34 6.96 -10.54
C GLY A 109 5.83 6.80 -10.22
N SER A 110 6.19 5.97 -9.24
CA SER A 110 7.60 5.70 -8.89
C SER A 110 8.22 4.52 -9.64
N LEU A 111 7.60 4.05 -10.72
CA LEU A 111 8.16 3.02 -11.60
C LEU A 111 8.94 3.67 -12.74
N GLU A 112 10.12 3.16 -13.05
CA GLU A 112 10.95 3.61 -14.18
C GLU A 112 10.34 3.17 -15.51
N VAL A 113 10.18 4.13 -16.42
CA VAL A 113 9.79 3.91 -17.82
C VAL A 113 10.99 3.95 -18.77
N ALA A 114 12.07 4.59 -18.34
CA ALA A 114 13.40 4.57 -18.96
C ALA A 114 14.46 4.72 -17.86
N PRO A 115 15.75 4.42 -18.10
CA PRO A 115 16.79 4.58 -17.10
C PRO A 115 16.81 5.99 -16.49
N GLY A 116 16.54 6.11 -15.19
CA GLY A 116 16.51 7.39 -14.47
C GLY A 116 15.27 8.25 -14.73
N LEU A 117 14.24 7.73 -15.43
CA LEU A 117 12.97 8.42 -15.67
C LEU A 117 11.82 7.63 -15.04
N GLU A 118 11.29 8.12 -13.92
CA GLU A 118 10.10 7.56 -13.28
C GLU A 118 8.81 8.06 -13.98
N LEU A 119 7.76 7.26 -13.96
CA LEU A 119 6.49 7.52 -14.64
C LEU A 119 5.87 8.87 -14.24
N VAL A 120 5.99 9.28 -12.97
CA VAL A 120 5.46 10.57 -12.47
C VAL A 120 6.15 11.79 -13.09
N ASP A 121 7.36 11.63 -13.62
CA ASP A 121 8.14 12.70 -14.24
C ASP A 121 7.90 12.78 -15.77
N THR A 122 7.06 11.89 -16.32
CA THR A 122 6.68 11.94 -17.74
C THR A 122 5.71 13.09 -18.03
N PRO A 123 5.77 13.69 -19.23
CA PRO A 123 4.81 14.70 -19.67
C PRO A 123 3.36 14.19 -19.68
N GLU A 124 3.15 12.92 -19.98
CA GLU A 124 1.83 12.30 -20.13
C GLU A 124 1.16 11.96 -18.79
N PHE A 125 1.89 12.05 -17.67
CA PHE A 125 1.33 11.75 -16.36
C PHE A 125 0.19 12.72 -16.00
N PRO A 126 -0.96 12.26 -15.46
CA PRO A 126 -2.09 13.15 -15.23
C PRO A 126 -1.81 14.19 -14.14
N ASP A 127 -1.92 15.48 -14.49
CA ASP A 127 -1.57 16.60 -13.60
C ASP A 127 -2.43 16.67 -12.33
N ASN A 128 -3.69 16.26 -12.42
CA ASN A 128 -4.63 16.29 -11.29
C ASN A 128 -4.22 15.34 -10.15
N ILE A 129 -3.51 14.24 -10.44
CA ILE A 129 -3.05 13.28 -9.41
C ILE A 129 -1.55 13.38 -9.15
N ARG A 130 -0.79 14.10 -9.99
CA ARG A 130 0.66 14.28 -9.87
C ARG A 130 1.10 14.71 -8.47
N PRO A 131 0.44 15.66 -7.77
CA PRO A 131 0.83 16.02 -6.41
C PRO A 131 0.79 14.84 -5.43
N GLY A 132 -0.24 13.99 -5.51
CA GLY A 132 -0.32 12.79 -4.66
C GLY A 132 0.71 11.73 -5.04
N ALA A 133 0.95 11.53 -6.33
CA ALA A 133 1.96 10.59 -6.81
C ALA A 133 3.39 11.00 -6.38
N LEU A 134 3.70 12.29 -6.41
CA LEU A 134 4.97 12.85 -5.93
C LEU A 134 5.14 12.62 -4.42
N ALA A 135 4.10 12.88 -3.61
CA ALA A 135 4.16 12.63 -2.16
C ALA A 135 4.43 11.15 -1.84
N VAL A 136 3.81 10.24 -2.58
CA VAL A 136 3.99 8.78 -2.41
C VAL A 136 5.37 8.34 -2.89
N ARG A 137 5.92 8.92 -3.97
CA ARG A 137 7.33 8.74 -4.38
C ARG A 137 8.29 9.23 -3.30
N ASP A 138 8.01 10.36 -2.66
CA ASP A 138 8.89 10.93 -1.64
C ASP A 138 8.88 10.09 -0.36
N LEU A 139 7.75 9.47 -0.01
CA LEU A 139 7.70 8.41 1.00
C LEU A 139 8.60 7.23 0.62
N ARG A 140 8.58 6.77 -0.65
CA ARG A 140 9.49 5.72 -1.14
C ARG A 140 10.95 6.12 -0.93
N ASN A 141 11.31 7.36 -1.26
CA ASN A 141 12.67 7.89 -1.08
C ASN A 141 13.05 7.94 0.41
N LYS A 142 12.12 8.32 1.29
CA LYS A 142 12.34 8.29 2.73
C LYS A 142 12.57 6.88 3.26
N LEU A 143 11.78 5.90 2.80
CA LEU A 143 11.93 4.49 3.18
C LEU A 143 13.30 3.92 2.76
N ARG A 144 13.87 4.34 1.63
CA ARG A 144 15.24 3.91 1.24
C ARG A 144 16.31 4.26 2.28
N ASN A 145 16.07 5.27 3.12
CA ASN A 145 16.96 5.68 4.20
C ASN A 145 16.48 5.18 5.59
N GLU A 146 15.40 4.40 5.65
CA GLU A 146 14.84 3.85 6.88
C GLU A 146 15.55 2.55 7.28
N SER A 147 16.04 2.49 8.52
CA SER A 147 16.83 1.36 9.03
C SER A 147 16.12 0.52 10.09
N LEU A 148 15.13 1.08 10.80
CA LEU A 148 14.47 0.43 11.95
C LEU A 148 13.42 -0.61 11.55
N LEU A 149 12.87 -0.48 10.34
CA LEU A 149 11.77 -1.29 9.84
C LEU A 149 12.23 -2.23 8.72
N ASP A 150 11.62 -3.40 8.68
CA ASP A 150 11.67 -4.34 7.56
C ASP A 150 10.57 -3.95 6.57
N TRP A 151 10.77 -2.79 5.94
CA TRP A 151 9.77 -2.19 5.06
C TRP A 151 9.77 -2.83 3.68
N THR A 152 8.61 -2.87 3.04
CA THR A 152 8.46 -3.15 1.61
C THR A 152 7.57 -2.09 1.00
N TYR A 153 7.91 -1.63 -0.20
CA TYR A 153 7.12 -0.67 -0.93
C TYR A 153 6.61 -1.31 -2.22
N LEU A 154 5.30 -1.52 -2.33
CA LEU A 154 4.68 -2.05 -3.53
C LEU A 154 4.24 -0.89 -4.42
N SER A 155 4.76 -0.79 -5.64
CA SER A 155 4.18 0.04 -6.70
C SER A 155 3.17 -0.79 -7.50
N PRO A 156 1.87 -0.46 -7.48
CA PRO A 156 0.91 -1.11 -8.37
C PRO A 156 1.25 -0.88 -9.84
N ALA A 157 0.70 -1.71 -10.73
CA ALA A 157 0.70 -1.43 -12.16
C ALA A 157 0.03 -0.08 -12.46
N ALA A 158 0.41 0.57 -13.58
CA ALA A 158 -0.18 1.85 -13.98
C ALA A 158 -1.67 1.74 -14.28
N LEU A 159 -2.11 0.59 -14.80
CA LEU A 159 -3.51 0.22 -14.94
C LEU A 159 -3.91 -0.72 -13.79
N LEU A 160 -4.70 -0.22 -12.85
CA LEU A 160 -5.20 -0.97 -11.71
C LEU A 160 -6.73 -0.85 -11.64
N GLU A 161 -7.42 -1.96 -11.86
CA GLU A 161 -8.88 -2.00 -11.98
C GLU A 161 -9.46 -3.22 -11.24
N PRO A 162 -10.73 -3.22 -10.82
CA PRO A 162 -11.37 -4.45 -10.34
C PRO A 162 -11.35 -5.53 -11.44
N GLY A 163 -11.10 -6.78 -11.05
CA GLY A 163 -11.01 -7.88 -11.98
C GLY A 163 -11.11 -9.24 -11.30
N LYS A 164 -10.37 -10.22 -11.85
CA LYS A 164 -10.35 -11.59 -11.34
C LYS A 164 -9.19 -11.78 -10.37
N ARG A 165 -9.41 -12.58 -9.33
CA ARG A 165 -8.37 -13.18 -8.50
C ARG A 165 -7.84 -14.45 -9.19
N THR A 166 -6.75 -14.33 -9.93
CA THR A 166 -6.13 -15.45 -10.66
C THR A 166 -4.93 -16.06 -9.91
N GLY A 167 -4.25 -15.27 -9.09
CA GLY A 167 -2.96 -15.62 -8.50
C GLY A 167 -1.83 -15.76 -9.52
N GLN A 168 -2.02 -15.26 -10.74
CA GLN A 168 -1.05 -15.36 -11.84
C GLN A 168 -0.68 -13.96 -12.33
N PHE A 169 0.53 -13.54 -12.00
CA PHE A 169 1.11 -12.27 -12.39
C PHE A 169 2.63 -12.37 -12.34
N ARG A 170 3.31 -11.43 -13.00
CA ARG A 170 4.76 -11.26 -12.92
C ARG A 170 5.10 -10.30 -11.79
N LEU A 171 6.23 -10.56 -11.14
CA LEU A 171 6.84 -9.65 -10.19
C LEU A 171 8.00 -8.90 -10.87
N GLY A 172 8.15 -7.64 -10.51
CA GLY A 172 9.26 -6.79 -10.90
C GLY A 172 9.76 -5.98 -9.71
N THR A 173 10.82 -5.20 -9.92
CA THR A 173 11.36 -4.32 -8.88
C THR A 173 10.93 -2.87 -9.12
N THR A 174 11.78 -2.08 -9.77
CA THR A 174 11.60 -0.63 -9.94
C THR A 174 11.09 -0.24 -11.32
N LYS A 175 11.05 -1.17 -12.28
CA LYS A 175 10.66 -0.88 -13.67
C LYS A 175 9.18 -1.12 -13.89
N LEU A 176 8.56 -0.27 -14.71
CA LEU A 176 7.21 -0.49 -15.19
C LEU A 176 7.16 -1.77 -16.04
N LEU A 177 6.24 -2.67 -15.69
CA LEU A 177 6.06 -3.92 -16.43
C LEU A 177 5.19 -3.67 -17.66
N MET A 178 5.68 -4.12 -18.83
CA MET A 178 5.02 -3.97 -20.12
C MET A 178 4.29 -5.24 -20.53
N ASN A 179 3.19 -5.11 -21.26
CA ASN A 179 2.53 -6.15 -22.05
C ASN A 179 2.63 -5.78 -23.54
N GLY A 180 3.63 -6.32 -24.22
CA GLY A 180 3.99 -5.88 -25.56
C GLY A 180 4.45 -4.42 -25.56
N GLN A 181 3.76 -3.57 -26.32
CA GLN A 181 4.08 -2.13 -26.43
C GLN A 181 3.31 -1.23 -25.46
N ALA A 182 2.42 -1.81 -24.63
CA ALA A 182 1.62 -1.06 -23.66
C ALA A 182 2.01 -1.41 -22.22
N PRO A 183 1.79 -0.51 -21.25
CA PRO A 183 1.86 -0.86 -19.83
C PRO A 183 0.96 -2.07 -19.52
N ALA A 184 1.49 -3.04 -18.76
CA ALA A 184 0.68 -4.11 -18.23
C ALA A 184 -0.25 -3.58 -17.13
N GLY A 185 -1.43 -4.17 -17.01
CA GLY A 185 -2.35 -3.92 -15.90
C GLY A 185 -2.28 -5.00 -14.84
N ILE A 186 -3.03 -4.80 -13.76
CA ILE A 186 -3.31 -5.83 -12.76
C ILE A 186 -4.70 -5.61 -12.17
N SER A 187 -5.39 -6.70 -11.80
CA SER A 187 -6.61 -6.57 -11.00
C SER A 187 -6.28 -6.18 -9.56
N VAL A 188 -7.19 -5.47 -8.88
CA VAL A 188 -7.03 -5.20 -7.44
C VAL A 188 -6.98 -6.51 -6.64
N GLU A 189 -7.72 -7.51 -7.08
CA GLU A 189 -7.76 -8.84 -6.46
C GLU A 189 -6.41 -9.57 -6.56
N ASP A 190 -5.72 -9.51 -7.69
CA ASP A 190 -4.37 -10.09 -7.83
C ASP A 190 -3.30 -9.22 -7.15
N LEU A 191 -3.47 -7.90 -7.13
CA LEU A 191 -2.62 -7.03 -6.33
C LEU A 191 -2.69 -7.40 -4.84
N SER A 192 -3.89 -7.70 -4.31
CA SER A 192 -4.01 -8.15 -2.92
C SER A 192 -3.34 -9.50 -2.67
N VAL A 193 -3.34 -10.42 -3.64
CA VAL A 193 -2.58 -11.67 -3.57
C VAL A 193 -1.08 -11.38 -3.43
N ALA A 194 -0.53 -10.51 -4.29
CA ALA A 194 0.89 -10.12 -4.22
C ALA A 194 1.27 -9.45 -2.89
N ILE A 195 0.38 -8.62 -2.33
CA ILE A 195 0.57 -7.98 -1.03
C ILE A 195 0.65 -9.02 0.09
N ILE A 196 -0.30 -9.96 0.14
CA ILE A 196 -0.36 -10.95 1.21
C ILE A 196 0.73 -12.03 1.06
N ASP A 197 1.09 -12.41 -0.17
CA ASP A 197 2.26 -13.26 -0.44
C ASP A 197 3.54 -12.66 0.16
N GLU A 198 3.77 -11.37 -0.04
CA GLU A 198 4.95 -10.65 0.49
C GLU A 198 4.91 -10.46 2.02
N ILE A 199 3.73 -10.52 2.64
CA ILE A 199 3.58 -10.49 4.10
C ILE A 199 3.88 -11.87 4.70
N GLU A 200 3.38 -12.95 4.10
CA GLU A 200 3.58 -14.31 4.60
C GLU A 200 4.96 -14.88 4.27
N LYS A 201 5.51 -14.53 3.09
CA LYS A 201 6.79 -15.03 2.57
C LYS A 201 7.60 -13.85 2.00
N PRO A 202 8.22 -13.03 2.85
CA PRO A 202 8.89 -11.81 2.41
C PRO A 202 10.03 -12.10 1.43
N GLN A 203 9.99 -11.48 0.26
CA GLN A 203 11.02 -11.50 -0.78
C GLN A 203 11.65 -10.12 -1.00
N PHE A 204 10.96 -9.04 -0.60
CA PHE A 204 11.35 -7.66 -0.91
C PHE A 204 11.53 -6.80 0.35
N ILE A 205 12.25 -7.32 1.34
CA ILE A 205 12.62 -6.56 2.54
C ILE A 205 13.58 -5.42 2.17
N LYS A 206 13.26 -4.23 2.64
CA LYS A 206 13.93 -2.95 2.36
C LYS A 206 14.06 -2.67 0.86
N ALA A 207 13.03 -3.07 0.10
CA ALA A 207 13.00 -2.94 -1.35
C ALA A 207 11.64 -2.46 -1.87
N GLN A 208 11.67 -1.90 -3.07
CA GLN A 208 10.49 -1.66 -3.89
C GLN A 208 10.26 -2.86 -4.82
N PHE A 209 9.01 -3.24 -4.99
CA PHE A 209 8.60 -4.20 -6.02
C PHE A 209 7.30 -3.79 -6.69
N THR A 210 6.96 -4.47 -7.78
CA THR A 210 5.72 -4.27 -8.54
C THR A 210 5.15 -5.60 -9.01
N ALA A 211 3.87 -5.62 -9.34
CA ALA A 211 3.16 -6.78 -9.88
C ALA A 211 2.27 -6.35 -11.05
N ALA A 212 2.29 -7.12 -12.13
CA ALA A 212 1.43 -6.94 -13.31
C ALA A 212 1.33 -8.23 -14.13
N TYR A 213 0.33 -8.35 -15.01
CA TYR A 213 0.19 -9.49 -15.93
C TYR A 213 1.35 -9.59 -16.92
#